data_AF-A0A959CJ31-F1
#
_entry.id   AF-A0A959CJ31-F1
#
_cell.length_a   1.000
_cell.length_b   1.000
_cell.length_c   1.000
_cell.angle_alpha   90.00
_cell.angle_beta   90.00
_cell.angle_gamma   90.00
#
_symmetry.space_group_name_H-M   'P 1'
#
loop_
_entity.id
_entity.type
_entity.pdbx_description
1 polymer ?
#
loop_
_entity_poly.entity_id
_entity_poly.type
_entity_poly.pdbx_seq_one_letter_code
_entity_poly.pdbx_strand_id
1 'polypeptide(L)'
;PVDCGALCGIHSLRVDPLGCNANGTYNVLLDFEADNPGNDFFDVYGRNGELVGFYRLDERPVRIEGLDPVSSGTGYLRVCINDNPNCCEDIEFFEPDCTDACRIYDVRVEPDSCDADGNYFVRLYFNFDNVASNSNGFRVFGNGQDYGTYSYTMPFP
;
A
#
# COMPACT_ATOMS: atom_id res chain seq x y z
N PRO A 1 -29.88 35.85 -25.85
CA PRO A 1 -29.36 35.17 -24.65
C PRO A 1 -28.05 34.47 -25.01
N VAL A 2 -26.94 34.88 -24.40
CA VAL A 2 -25.68 34.18 -24.57
C VAL A 2 -25.77 32.96 -23.68
N ASP A 3 -25.90 31.80 -24.30
CA ASP A 3 -25.81 30.51 -23.63
C ASP A 3 -24.33 30.30 -23.27
N CYS A 4 -23.95 30.70 -22.06
CA CYS A 4 -22.67 30.32 -21.49
C CYS A 4 -22.81 28.86 -21.07
N GLY A 5 -22.57 27.93 -22.01
CA GLY A 5 -22.59 26.50 -21.73
C GLY A 5 -21.93 26.22 -20.39
N ALA A 6 -22.64 25.47 -19.54
CA ALA A 6 -22.27 25.32 -18.14
C ALA A 6 -20.81 24.86 -18.02
N LEU A 7 -20.05 25.56 -17.16
CA LEU A 7 -18.63 25.27 -16.96
C LEU A 7 -18.47 23.84 -16.46
N CYS A 8 -17.38 23.20 -16.89
CA CYS A 8 -17.01 21.90 -16.35
C CYS A 8 -16.66 22.05 -14.87
N GLY A 9 -17.15 21.13 -14.04
CA GLY A 9 -16.87 21.12 -12.62
C GLY A 9 -16.78 19.70 -12.07
N ILE A 10 -15.78 19.46 -11.23
CA ILE A 10 -15.67 18.24 -10.42
C ILE A 10 -16.09 18.63 -9.00
N HIS A 11 -16.92 17.82 -8.36
CA HIS A 11 -17.37 18.03 -6.99
C HIS A 11 -17.55 16.71 -6.26
N SER A 12 -17.76 16.76 -4.95
CA SER A 12 -17.90 15.57 -4.10
C SER A 12 -16.70 14.61 -4.22
N LEU A 13 -15.51 15.15 -4.57
CA LEU A 13 -14.27 14.39 -4.71
C LEU A 13 -13.92 13.76 -3.37
N ARG A 14 -13.77 12.43 -3.37
CA ARG A 14 -13.41 11.66 -2.19
C ARG A 14 -12.45 10.54 -2.54
N VAL A 15 -11.53 10.30 -1.62
CA VAL A 15 -10.58 9.21 -1.66
C VAL A 15 -10.75 8.41 -0.38
N ASP A 16 -11.11 7.14 -0.51
CA ASP A 16 -11.23 6.19 0.59
C ASP A 16 -10.02 5.24 0.54
N PRO A 17 -9.03 5.40 1.44
CA PRO A 17 -7.93 4.46 1.54
C PRO A 17 -8.39 3.05 1.88
N LEU A 18 -7.76 2.08 1.24
CA LEU A 18 -7.95 0.66 1.54
C LEU A 18 -6.76 0.13 2.34
N GLY A 19 -6.82 -1.15 2.73
CA GLY A 19 -5.72 -1.80 3.43
C GLY A 19 -4.42 -1.88 2.62
N CYS A 20 -3.32 -2.09 3.33
CA CYS A 20 -2.00 -2.25 2.75
C CYS A 20 -1.85 -3.59 2.02
N ASN A 21 -1.11 -3.54 0.91
CA ASN A 21 -0.69 -4.70 0.16
C ASN A 21 0.56 -5.31 0.80
N ALA A 22 0.80 -6.60 0.58
CA ALA A 22 1.95 -7.33 1.14
C ALA A 22 3.32 -6.76 0.71
N ASN A 23 3.37 -5.99 -0.37
CA ASN A 23 4.58 -5.33 -0.86
C ASN A 23 4.80 -3.93 -0.25
N GLY A 24 3.97 -3.51 0.72
CA GLY A 24 4.07 -2.20 1.38
C GLY A 24 3.39 -1.04 0.66
N THR A 25 2.80 -1.28 -0.52
CA THR A 25 1.93 -0.30 -1.20
C THR A 25 0.52 -0.34 -0.62
N TYR A 26 -0.35 0.58 -1.03
CA TYR A 26 -1.77 0.55 -0.69
C TYR A 26 -2.65 0.83 -1.90
N ASN A 27 -3.95 0.61 -1.74
CA ASN A 27 -4.95 0.89 -2.77
C ASN A 27 -5.92 1.94 -2.24
N VAL A 28 -6.63 2.63 -3.14
CA VAL A 28 -7.69 3.58 -2.78
C VAL A 28 -8.92 3.39 -3.66
N LEU A 29 -10.09 3.74 -3.14
CA LEU A 29 -11.27 4.02 -3.97
C LEU A 29 -11.38 5.52 -4.17
N LEU A 30 -11.45 5.93 -5.43
CA LEU A 30 -11.63 7.32 -5.83
C LEU A 30 -13.02 7.48 -6.44
N ASP A 31 -13.77 8.47 -5.96
CA ASP A 31 -15.06 8.83 -6.54
C ASP A 31 -15.30 10.34 -6.53
N PHE A 32 -16.14 10.79 -7.45
CA PHE A 32 -16.51 12.18 -7.62
C PHE A 32 -17.75 12.31 -8.52
N GLU A 33 -18.35 13.49 -8.51
CA GLU A 33 -19.39 13.91 -9.45
C GLU A 33 -18.82 14.93 -10.43
N ALA A 34 -19.28 14.90 -11.68
CA ALA A 34 -18.79 15.78 -12.73
C ALA A 34 -19.94 16.40 -13.51
N ASP A 35 -19.91 17.72 -13.64
CA ASP A 35 -20.82 18.51 -14.46
C ASP A 35 -20.13 18.88 -15.77
N ASN A 36 -20.83 18.69 -16.89
CA ASN A 36 -20.38 19.09 -18.24
C ASN A 36 -18.93 18.66 -18.57
N PRO A 37 -18.55 17.38 -18.40
CA PRO A 37 -17.18 16.93 -18.62
C PRO A 37 -16.73 17.09 -20.08
N GLY A 38 -17.68 17.05 -21.03
CA GLY A 38 -17.39 17.17 -22.47
C GLY A 38 -16.87 15.87 -23.11
N ASN A 39 -16.46 14.89 -22.32
CA ASN A 39 -16.18 13.51 -22.72
C ASN A 39 -16.37 12.55 -21.52
N ASP A 40 -16.15 11.25 -21.76
CA ASP A 40 -16.42 10.18 -20.80
C ASP A 40 -15.17 9.72 -20.03
N PHE A 41 -14.08 10.47 -20.04
CA PHE A 41 -12.79 10.05 -19.48
C PHE A 41 -12.19 11.06 -18.50
N PHE A 42 -11.36 10.57 -17.59
CA PHE A 42 -10.61 11.39 -16.66
C PHE A 42 -9.23 10.80 -16.37
N ASP A 43 -8.31 11.70 -16.06
CA ASP A 43 -6.96 11.40 -15.64
C ASP A 43 -6.81 11.61 -14.13
N VAL A 44 -5.97 10.77 -13.53
CA VAL A 44 -5.54 10.92 -12.14
C VAL A 44 -4.04 11.12 -12.12
N TYR A 45 -3.59 12.16 -11.43
CA TYR A 45 -2.18 12.51 -11.26
C TYR A 45 -1.76 12.50 -9.81
N GLY A 46 -0.50 12.15 -9.56
CA GLY A 46 0.14 12.30 -8.26
C GLY A 46 0.69 13.70 -8.04
N ARG A 47 1.33 13.91 -6.89
CA ARG A 47 1.78 15.25 -6.44
C ARG A 47 2.79 15.90 -7.40
N ASN A 48 3.59 15.11 -8.11
CA ASN A 48 4.62 15.63 -9.02
C ASN A 48 4.12 15.74 -10.47
N GLY A 49 2.82 15.56 -10.71
CA GLY A 49 2.20 15.62 -12.04
C GLY A 49 2.41 14.35 -12.87
N GLU A 50 2.92 13.28 -12.28
CA GLU A 50 2.97 11.96 -12.89
C GLU A 50 1.56 11.39 -13.09
N LEU A 51 1.29 10.79 -14.25
CA LEU A 51 0.02 10.12 -14.51
C LEU A 51 -0.03 8.82 -13.69
N VAL A 52 -1.00 8.75 -12.78
CA VAL A 52 -1.30 7.57 -11.96
C VAL A 52 -2.25 6.62 -12.71
N GLY A 53 -3.22 7.17 -13.45
CA GLY A 53 -4.12 6.36 -14.25
C GLY A 53 -5.09 7.16 -15.11
N PHE A 54 -5.72 6.46 -16.04
CA PHE A 54 -6.73 6.97 -16.98
C PHE A 54 -7.94 6.05 -16.91
N TYR A 55 -9.12 6.63 -16.72
CA TYR A 55 -10.35 5.88 -16.41
C TYR A 55 -11.56 6.49 -17.12
N ARG A 56 -12.65 5.71 -17.19
CA ARG A 56 -13.93 6.22 -17.68
C ARG A 56 -14.80 6.73 -16.54
N LEU A 57 -15.60 7.75 -16.79
CA LEU A 57 -16.52 8.32 -15.81
C LEU A 57 -17.56 7.30 -15.31
N ASP A 58 -17.94 6.33 -16.15
CA ASP A 58 -18.92 5.26 -15.80
C ASP A 58 -18.31 4.09 -15.01
N GLU A 59 -16.99 4.09 -14.78
CA GLU A 59 -16.29 3.09 -13.94
C GLU A 59 -16.20 3.52 -12.47
N ARG A 60 -16.63 4.74 -12.14
CA ARG A 60 -16.61 5.26 -10.77
C ARG A 60 -17.57 4.48 -9.84
N PRO A 61 -17.20 4.28 -8.55
CA PRO A 61 -15.90 4.58 -7.93
C PRO A 61 -14.78 3.70 -8.50
N VAL A 62 -13.64 4.32 -8.87
CA VAL A 62 -12.50 3.59 -9.45
C VAL A 62 -11.55 3.14 -8.35
N ARG A 63 -11.00 1.93 -8.52
CA ARG A 63 -9.96 1.40 -7.64
C ARG A 63 -8.60 1.70 -8.22
N ILE A 64 -7.79 2.46 -7.50
CA ILE A 64 -6.39 2.74 -7.86
C ILE A 64 -5.52 1.83 -6.99
N GLU A 65 -4.65 1.06 -7.62
CA GLU A 65 -3.86 0.04 -6.94
C GLU A 65 -2.37 0.38 -6.91
N GLY A 66 -1.69 -0.09 -5.86
CA GLY A 66 -0.22 -0.05 -5.80
C GLY A 66 0.39 1.33 -5.57
N LEU A 67 -0.30 2.22 -4.85
CA LEU A 67 0.25 3.52 -4.46
C LEU A 67 1.35 3.34 -3.40
N ASP A 68 2.47 4.02 -3.60
CA ASP A 68 3.57 4.05 -2.64
C ASP A 68 3.27 5.02 -1.50
N PRO A 69 3.43 4.61 -0.22
CA PRO A 69 3.27 5.51 0.91
C PRO A 69 4.36 6.58 0.93
N VAL A 70 4.00 7.80 1.32
CA VAL A 70 4.92 8.93 1.48
C VAL A 70 5.28 9.15 2.95
N SER A 71 6.46 9.69 3.20
CA SER A 71 6.96 9.88 4.57
C SER A 71 6.15 10.88 5.42
N SER A 72 5.30 11.70 4.80
CA SER A 72 4.38 12.61 5.49
C SER A 72 3.13 11.91 6.04
N GLY A 73 2.77 10.72 5.53
CA GLY A 73 1.49 10.05 5.82
C GLY A 73 0.27 10.74 5.20
N THR A 74 0.48 11.71 4.30
CA THR A 74 -0.58 12.45 3.61
C THR A 74 -0.38 12.32 2.10
N GLY A 75 -1.28 11.54 1.48
CA GLY A 75 -1.35 11.32 0.05
C GLY A 75 -1.95 12.53 -0.67
N TYR A 76 -1.76 12.58 -1.98
CA TYR A 76 -2.32 13.62 -2.84
C TYR A 76 -2.71 13.02 -4.18
N LEU A 77 -3.90 13.34 -4.64
CA LEU A 77 -4.33 13.06 -6.01
C LEU A 77 -4.94 14.32 -6.62
N ARG A 78 -4.66 14.52 -7.90
CA ARG A 78 -5.35 15.49 -8.75
C ARG A 78 -6.15 14.74 -9.80
N VAL A 79 -7.44 15.00 -9.87
CA VAL A 79 -8.34 14.45 -10.88
C VAL A 79 -8.59 15.53 -11.93
N CYS A 80 -8.45 15.21 -13.20
CA CYS A 80 -8.77 16.10 -14.32
C CYS A 80 -9.67 15.39 -15.32
N ILE A 81 -10.67 16.09 -15.88
CA ILE A 81 -11.36 15.56 -17.06
C ILE A 81 -10.36 15.53 -18.23
N ASN A 82 -10.28 14.38 -18.91
CA ASN A 82 -9.30 14.14 -19.97
C ASN A 82 -9.47 15.20 -21.08
N ASP A 83 -8.35 15.66 -21.64
CA ASP A 83 -8.31 16.73 -22.65
C ASP A 83 -8.98 18.07 -22.23
N ASN A 84 -9.28 18.24 -20.94
CA ASN A 84 -9.85 19.46 -20.37
C ASN A 84 -9.03 19.96 -19.17
N PRO A 85 -7.85 20.58 -19.41
CA PRO A 85 -6.88 20.92 -18.36
C PRO A 85 -7.37 21.96 -17.34
N ASN A 86 -8.47 22.64 -17.63
CA ASN A 86 -9.08 23.62 -16.74
C ASN A 86 -10.16 23.01 -15.83
N CYS A 87 -10.50 21.73 -16.01
CA CYS A 87 -11.49 21.02 -15.21
C CYS A 87 -10.79 19.96 -14.35
N CYS A 88 -10.18 20.42 -13.27
CA CYS A 88 -9.48 19.57 -12.33
C CYS A 88 -9.84 19.94 -10.89
N GLU A 89 -9.77 18.96 -10.01
CA GLU A 89 -9.88 19.13 -8.56
C GLU A 89 -8.77 18.30 -7.89
N ASP A 90 -8.26 18.79 -6.76
CA ASP A 90 -7.25 18.10 -5.97
C ASP A 90 -7.75 17.71 -4.59
N ILE A 91 -7.15 16.67 -4.04
CA ILE A 91 -7.48 16.18 -2.70
C ILE A 91 -6.24 15.66 -2.00
N GLU A 92 -6.09 16.05 -0.74
CA GLU A 92 -5.18 15.42 0.21
C GLU A 92 -5.97 14.49 1.13
N PHE A 93 -5.38 13.34 1.46
CA PHE A 93 -6.01 12.33 2.31
C PHE A 93 -4.96 11.67 3.21
N PHE A 94 -5.40 11.12 4.34
CA PHE A 94 -4.52 10.35 5.20
C PHE A 94 -4.27 8.98 4.58
N GLU A 95 -3.00 8.63 4.41
CA GLU A 95 -2.62 7.31 3.91
C GLU A 95 -2.92 6.25 4.96
N PRO A 96 -3.19 5.00 4.55
CA PRO A 96 -3.24 3.91 5.51
C PRO A 96 -1.84 3.71 6.08
N ASP A 97 -1.77 3.40 7.37
CA ASP A 97 -0.49 3.14 8.01
C ASP A 97 0.06 1.78 7.55
N CYS A 98 0.80 1.80 6.44
CA CYS A 98 1.55 0.64 5.95
C CYS A 98 2.89 0.45 6.67
N THR A 99 3.07 1.15 7.80
CA THR A 99 4.23 0.99 8.68
C THR A 99 3.98 0.05 9.84
N ASP A 100 2.89 -0.73 9.87
CA ASP A 100 2.74 -1.83 10.84
C ASP A 100 4.04 -2.65 10.80
N ALA A 101 4.87 -2.45 11.83
CA ALA A 101 6.29 -2.71 11.71
C ALA A 101 6.48 -4.19 11.39
N CYS A 102 7.38 -4.50 10.46
CA CYS A 102 7.89 -5.86 10.32
C CYS A 102 8.28 -6.36 11.71
N ARG A 103 7.54 -7.34 12.21
CA ARG A 103 7.63 -7.76 13.61
C ARG A 103 7.63 -9.27 13.71
N ILE A 104 8.39 -9.75 14.67
CA ILE A 104 8.37 -11.12 15.18
C ILE A 104 7.87 -11.05 16.62
N TYR A 105 6.87 -11.85 16.97
CA TYR A 105 6.24 -11.85 18.29
C TYR A 105 5.89 -13.27 18.73
N ASP A 106 5.50 -13.42 20.00
CA ASP A 106 5.18 -14.71 20.64
C ASP A 106 6.29 -15.77 20.48
N VAL A 107 7.55 -15.35 20.61
CA VAL A 107 8.70 -16.25 20.47
C VAL A 107 8.72 -17.27 21.60
N ARG A 108 8.61 -18.54 21.24
CA ARG A 108 8.77 -19.72 22.09
C ARG A 108 9.95 -20.54 21.60
N VAL A 109 10.75 -21.02 22.55
CA VAL A 109 11.90 -21.88 22.31
C VAL A 109 11.66 -23.23 22.98
N GLU A 110 11.89 -24.32 22.26
CA GLU A 110 11.89 -25.67 22.79
C GLU A 110 13.22 -26.35 22.50
N PRO A 111 14.01 -26.73 23.52
CA PRO A 111 15.20 -27.54 23.31
C PRO A 111 14.82 -29.00 23.00
N ASP A 112 15.60 -29.63 22.13
CA ASP A 112 15.60 -31.08 21.93
C ASP A 112 16.47 -31.81 22.96
N SER A 113 16.45 -33.14 22.89
CA SER A 113 17.31 -34.00 23.72
C SER A 113 18.78 -33.79 23.40
N CYS A 114 19.65 -33.87 24.41
CA CYS A 114 21.09 -33.81 24.20
C CYS A 114 21.59 -35.04 23.43
N ASP A 115 22.57 -34.83 22.55
CA ASP A 115 23.36 -35.90 21.96
C ASP A 115 24.44 -36.42 22.93
N ALA A 116 25.22 -37.41 22.48
CA ALA A 116 26.27 -38.04 23.28
C ALA A 116 27.42 -37.09 23.65
N ASP A 117 27.57 -35.99 22.91
CA ASP A 117 28.60 -34.96 23.11
C ASP A 117 28.07 -33.77 23.94
N GLY A 118 26.80 -33.82 24.35
CA GLY A 118 26.14 -32.80 25.16
C GLY A 118 25.56 -31.62 24.37
N ASN A 119 25.49 -31.71 23.04
CA ASN A 119 24.87 -30.69 22.21
C ASN A 119 23.37 -30.96 22.04
N TYR A 120 22.60 -29.92 21.74
CA TYR A 120 21.17 -30.04 21.46
C TYR A 120 20.76 -29.03 20.39
N PHE A 121 19.66 -29.32 19.70
CA PHE A 121 19.00 -28.39 18.79
C PHE A 121 17.88 -27.64 19.52
N VAL A 122 17.48 -26.49 18.99
CA VAL A 122 16.31 -25.75 19.48
C VAL A 122 15.30 -25.57 18.36
N ARG A 123 14.02 -25.79 18.68
CA ARG A 123 12.90 -25.37 17.86
C ARG A 123 12.43 -23.99 18.28
N LEU A 124 12.30 -23.10 17.30
CA LEU A 124 11.77 -21.75 17.46
C LEU A 124 10.36 -21.69 16.88
N TYR A 125 9.42 -21.22 17.68
CA TYR A 125 8.05 -20.92 17.25
C TYR A 125 7.81 -19.44 17.47
N PHE A 126 7.28 -18.76 16.48
CA PHE A 126 6.95 -17.34 16.56
C PHE A 126 5.91 -17.00 15.51
N ASN A 127 5.20 -15.89 15.75
CA ASN A 127 4.37 -15.26 14.75
C ASN A 127 5.13 -14.09 14.11
N PHE A 128 4.76 -13.74 12.89
CA PHE A 128 5.35 -12.61 12.18
C PHE A 128 4.31 -11.89 11.32
N ASP A 129 4.41 -10.57 11.23
CA ASP A 129 3.57 -9.74 10.37
C ASP A 129 4.44 -8.83 9.49
N ASN A 130 3.92 -8.45 8.33
CA ASN A 130 4.49 -7.43 7.44
C ASN A 130 5.96 -7.64 7.07
N VAL A 131 6.34 -8.91 6.88
CA VAL A 131 7.63 -9.29 6.31
C VAL A 131 7.60 -8.97 4.82
N ALA A 132 8.56 -8.17 4.35
CA ALA A 132 8.67 -7.82 2.94
C ALA A 132 8.75 -9.08 2.05
N SER A 133 8.04 -9.08 0.91
CA SER A 133 7.98 -10.22 -0.01
C SER A 133 9.34 -10.64 -0.60
N ASN A 134 10.34 -9.75 -0.55
CA ASN A 134 11.72 -10.00 -0.97
C ASN A 134 12.68 -10.26 0.21
N SER A 135 12.16 -10.49 1.42
CA SER A 135 12.96 -10.78 2.59
C SER A 135 13.67 -12.13 2.46
N ASN A 136 14.97 -12.14 2.75
CA ASN A 136 15.78 -13.36 2.76
C ASN A 136 15.56 -14.22 4.01
N GLY A 137 14.74 -13.76 4.98
CA GLY A 137 14.48 -14.49 6.21
C GLY A 137 14.64 -13.69 7.51
N PHE A 138 14.79 -14.41 8.62
CA PHE A 138 15.12 -13.89 9.95
C PHE A 138 16.51 -14.39 10.38
N ARG A 139 17.21 -13.62 11.22
CA ARG A 139 18.54 -13.99 11.74
C ARG A 139 18.43 -14.33 13.22
N VAL A 140 19.07 -15.42 13.63
CA VAL A 140 19.00 -15.93 15.01
C VAL A 140 20.31 -15.64 15.74
N PHE A 141 20.22 -14.93 16.86
CA PHE A 141 21.36 -14.64 17.74
C PHE A 141 21.05 -15.05 19.17
N GLY A 142 22.06 -15.54 19.89
CA GLY A 142 21.93 -15.91 21.30
C GLY A 142 23.29 -15.99 21.96
N ASN A 143 23.42 -15.46 23.19
CA ASN A 143 24.67 -15.43 23.96
C ASN A 143 25.87 -14.84 23.20
N GLY A 144 25.63 -13.84 22.33
CA GLY A 144 26.66 -13.20 21.51
C GLY A 144 27.11 -14.01 20.29
N GLN A 145 26.51 -15.18 20.04
CA GLN A 145 26.74 -16.00 18.85
C GLN A 145 25.64 -15.79 17.81
N ASP A 146 26.05 -15.70 16.55
CA ASP A 146 25.15 -15.74 15.38
C ASP A 146 24.98 -17.19 14.92
N TYR A 147 23.73 -17.65 14.90
CA TYR A 147 23.37 -19.00 14.47
C TYR A 147 23.01 -19.05 12.98
N GLY A 148 22.84 -17.90 12.33
CA GLY A 148 22.59 -17.78 10.90
C GLY A 148 21.24 -17.19 10.54
N THR A 149 20.96 -17.18 9.23
CA THR A 149 19.74 -16.65 8.62
C THR A 149 18.85 -17.79 8.11
N TYR A 150 17.56 -17.73 8.41
CA TYR A 150 16.56 -18.77 8.12
C TYR A 150 15.35 -18.19 7.39
N SER A 151 14.76 -18.95 6.47
CA SER A 151 13.56 -18.51 5.73
C SER A 151 12.28 -18.60 6.57
N TYR A 152 11.34 -17.67 6.36
CA TYR A 152 10.00 -17.71 6.94
C TYR A 152 9.11 -18.83 6.34
N THR A 153 9.48 -19.38 5.19
CA THR A 153 8.65 -20.30 4.39
C THR A 153 9.09 -21.76 4.46
N MET A 154 10.11 -22.11 5.25
CA MET A 154 10.53 -23.50 5.36
C MET A 154 9.54 -24.28 6.26
N PRO A 155 8.79 -25.27 5.74
CA PRO A 155 8.20 -26.27 6.60
C PRO A 155 9.36 -27.03 7.24
N PHE A 156 9.48 -26.98 8.56
CA PHE A 156 10.50 -27.76 9.24
C PHE A 156 10.23 -29.26 9.02
N PRO A 157 11.26 -30.08 8.71
CA PRO A 157 11.17 -31.53 8.75
C PRO A 157 10.94 -32.06 10.16
#